data_AF-B0G0X4-F1
#
_entry.id   AF-B0G0X4-F1
#
_cell.length_a   1.000
_cell.length_b   1.000
_cell.length_c   1.000
_cell.angle_alpha   90.00
_cell.angle_beta   90.00
_cell.angle_gamma   90.00
#
_symmetry.space_group_name_H-M   'P 1'
#
loop_
_entity.id
_entity.type
_entity.pdbx_description
1 polymer ?
#
loop_
_entity_poly.entity_id
_entity_poly.type
_entity_poly.pdbx_seq_one_letter_code
_entity_poly.pdbx_strand_id
1 'polypeptide(L)'
;THFHRGSASEGRAVLTNKVVKNFLLQTLHDIDIRGSASKDPAYASQTREAILSAVYSKYKDQYCNLLISKGIDIAPFLKEIGEAAQNAGLPGATKNDVFTPSGAGANPFITPLITSAYSKYPHMFTSQHQKAS
;
A
#
# COMPACT_ATOMS: atom_id res chain seq x y z
N THR A 1 10.60 -50.78 -21.97
CA THR A 1 10.88 -49.34 -21.75
C THR A 1 9.66 -48.71 -21.09
N HIS A 2 9.69 -48.55 -19.78
CA HIS A 2 8.59 -47.94 -19.01
C HIS A 2 8.69 -46.42 -19.12
N PHE A 3 7.75 -45.79 -19.83
CA PHE A 3 7.61 -44.35 -19.84
C PHE A 3 6.99 -43.91 -18.50
N HIS A 4 7.77 -43.20 -17.68
CA HIS A 4 7.23 -42.40 -16.58
C HIS A 4 6.38 -41.28 -17.17
N ARG A 5 5.07 -41.48 -17.16
CA ARG A 5 4.09 -40.42 -17.40
C ARG A 5 4.18 -39.47 -16.21
N GLY A 6 5.03 -38.45 -16.35
CA GLY A 6 5.11 -37.34 -15.41
C GLY A 6 3.70 -36.81 -15.13
N SER A 7 3.39 -36.68 -13.85
CA SER A 7 2.12 -36.17 -13.37
C SER A 7 1.79 -34.84 -14.04
N ALA A 8 0.82 -34.84 -14.94
CA ALA A 8 0.30 -33.63 -15.57
C ALA A 8 -0.54 -32.76 -14.60
N SER A 9 -0.48 -33.01 -13.28
CA SER A 9 -1.25 -32.27 -12.27
C SER A 9 -0.50 -31.12 -11.60
N GLU A 10 0.82 -30.99 -11.77
CA GLU A 10 1.59 -29.87 -11.19
C GLU A 10 1.40 -28.54 -11.96
N GLY A 11 0.85 -28.59 -13.18
CA GLY A 11 0.75 -27.42 -14.07
C GLY A 11 -0.56 -26.62 -14.01
N ARG A 12 -1.53 -26.97 -13.16
CA ARG A 12 -2.80 -26.23 -13.01
C ARG A 12 -3.18 -26.03 -11.55
N ALA A 13 -2.29 -25.44 -10.77
CA ALA A 13 -2.74 -24.80 -9.54
C ALA A 13 -3.78 -23.73 -9.93
N VAL A 14 -5.02 -23.89 -9.48
CA VAL A 14 -6.05 -22.84 -9.63
C VAL A 14 -5.49 -21.59 -8.98
N LEU A 15 -5.12 -20.60 -9.80
CA LEU A 15 -4.67 -19.30 -9.33
C LEU A 15 -5.84 -18.65 -8.59
N THR A 16 -5.69 -18.49 -7.28
CA THR A 16 -6.68 -17.86 -6.42
C THR A 16 -6.10 -16.60 -5.80
N ASN A 17 -6.97 -15.72 -5.29
CA ASN A 17 -6.56 -14.57 -4.50
C ASN A 17 -5.64 -14.96 -3.32
N LYS A 18 -5.79 -16.16 -2.76
CA LYS A 18 -4.92 -16.68 -1.70
C LYS A 18 -3.47 -16.85 -2.18
N VAL A 19 -3.27 -17.35 -3.40
CA VAL A 19 -1.93 -17.53 -3.99
C VAL A 19 -1.25 -16.18 -4.17
N VAL A 20 -1.96 -15.19 -4.70
CA VAL A 20 -1.43 -13.83 -4.90
C VAL A 20 -1.14 -13.16 -3.54
N LYS A 21 -2.04 -13.26 -2.56
CA LYS A 21 -1.83 -12.70 -1.21
C LYS A 21 -0.63 -13.33 -0.51
N ASN A 22 -0.46 -14.65 -0.59
CA ASN A 22 0.71 -15.32 -0.03
C ASN A 22 2.00 -14.88 -0.71
N PHE A 23 1.98 -14.67 -2.03
CA PHE A 23 3.14 -14.15 -2.75
C PHE A 23 3.48 -12.71 -2.36
N LEU A 24 2.47 -11.84 -2.22
CA LEU A 24 2.65 -10.48 -1.72
C LEU A 24 3.24 -10.49 -0.30
N LEU A 25 2.74 -11.36 0.59
CA LEU A 25 3.29 -11.53 1.94
C LEU A 25 4.74 -11.98 1.91
N GLN A 26 5.09 -12.96 1.08
CA GLN A 26 6.48 -13.40 0.94
C GLN A 26 7.37 -12.26 0.43
N THR A 27 6.92 -11.53 -0.60
CA THR A 27 7.66 -10.39 -1.13
C THR A 27 7.85 -9.30 -0.06
N LEU A 28 6.85 -9.06 0.79
CA LEU A 28 6.95 -8.13 1.92
C LEU A 28 7.95 -8.60 2.97
N HIS A 29 8.00 -9.90 3.25
CA HIS A 29 9.02 -10.48 4.12
C HIS A 29 10.43 -10.30 3.53
N ASP A 30 10.59 -10.51 2.22
CA ASP A 30 11.88 -10.39 1.54
C ASP A 30 12.39 -8.95 1.46
N ILE A 31 11.49 -7.94 1.48
CA ILE A 31 11.88 -6.52 1.61
C ILE A 31 12.59 -6.25 2.95
N ASP A 32 12.32 -7.06 3.99
CA ASP A 32 12.92 -6.94 5.32
C ASP A 32 12.94 -5.49 5.86
N ILE A 33 11.75 -4.87 5.89
CA ILE A 33 11.59 -3.48 6.36
C ILE A 33 12.20 -3.30 7.75
N ARG A 34 11.98 -4.28 8.65
CA ARG A 34 12.47 -4.22 10.03
C ARG A 34 13.99 -4.35 10.10
N GLY A 35 14.57 -5.33 9.41
CA GLY A 35 16.02 -5.52 9.42
C GLY A 35 16.78 -4.41 8.71
N SER A 36 16.16 -3.77 7.71
CA SER A 36 16.72 -2.55 7.09
C SER A 36 16.64 -1.35 8.05
N ALA A 37 15.50 -1.13 8.70
CA ALA A 37 15.33 -0.05 9.68
C ALA A 37 16.19 -0.21 10.94
N SER A 38 16.53 -1.44 11.36
CA SER A 38 17.43 -1.64 12.51
C SER A 38 18.89 -1.33 12.19
N LYS A 39 19.27 -1.36 10.91
CA LYS A 39 20.65 -1.12 10.44
C LYS A 39 20.86 0.32 9.99
N ASP A 40 19.82 0.99 9.50
CA ASP A 40 19.88 2.35 8.97
C ASP A 40 18.83 3.25 9.64
N PRO A 41 19.26 4.20 10.51
CA PRO A 41 18.37 5.18 11.12
C PRO A 41 17.62 6.07 10.14
N ALA A 42 18.23 6.42 8.99
CA ALA A 42 17.59 7.23 7.97
C ALA A 42 16.45 6.43 7.32
N TYR A 43 16.71 5.17 6.96
CA TYR A 43 15.66 4.26 6.49
C TYR A 43 14.54 4.08 7.53
N ALA A 44 14.88 3.99 8.82
CA ALA A 44 13.88 3.89 9.89
C ALA A 44 12.99 5.13 9.98
N SER A 45 13.54 6.35 9.88
CA SER A 45 12.77 7.59 9.87
C SER A 45 11.85 7.64 8.64
N GLN A 46 12.42 7.45 7.46
CA GLN A 46 11.67 7.46 6.19
C GLN A 46 10.55 6.42 6.18
N THR A 47 10.80 5.22 6.75
CA THR A 47 9.78 4.17 6.88
C THR A 47 8.63 4.61 7.77
N ARG A 48 8.91 5.19 8.95
CA ARG A 48 7.87 5.68 9.86
C ARG A 48 7.04 6.78 9.19
N GLU A 49 7.71 7.74 8.57
CA GLU A 49 7.08 8.85 7.87
C GLU A 49 6.19 8.37 6.72
N ALA A 50 6.70 7.45 5.89
CA ALA A 50 5.97 6.89 4.76
C ALA A 50 4.75 6.08 5.20
N ILE A 51 4.86 5.25 6.25
CA ILE A 51 3.75 4.44 6.75
C ILE A 51 2.64 5.35 7.30
N LEU A 52 2.98 6.31 8.15
CA LEU A 52 2.00 7.22 8.72
C LEU A 52 1.37 8.12 7.64
N SER A 53 2.16 8.58 6.66
CA SER A 53 1.62 9.35 5.52
C SER A 53 0.70 8.53 4.63
N ALA A 54 0.95 7.22 4.49
CA ALA A 54 0.05 6.31 3.77
C ALA A 54 -1.27 6.10 4.52
N VAL A 55 -1.23 5.99 5.85
CA VAL A 55 -2.44 5.94 6.69
C VAL A 55 -3.26 7.22 6.54
N TYR A 56 -2.60 8.38 6.64
CA TYR A 56 -3.22 9.69 6.39
C TYR A 56 -3.89 9.74 5.02
N SER A 57 -3.17 9.34 3.96
CA SER A 57 -3.66 9.41 2.57
C SER A 57 -4.89 8.54 2.35
N LYS A 58 -4.83 7.28 2.83
CA LYS A 58 -5.97 6.35 2.74
C LYS A 58 -7.19 6.89 3.49
N TYR A 59 -6.99 7.39 4.70
CA TYR A 59 -8.09 7.92 5.51
C TYR A 59 -8.70 9.18 4.88
N LYS A 60 -7.86 10.10 4.41
CA LYS A 60 -8.27 11.29 3.66
C LYS A 60 -9.14 10.92 2.47
N ASP A 61 -8.65 10.05 1.58
CA ASP A 61 -9.36 9.73 0.33
C ASP A 61 -10.70 9.01 0.60
N GLN A 62 -10.71 8.04 1.51
CA GLN A 62 -11.93 7.31 1.87
C GLN A 62 -13.00 8.23 2.46
N TYR A 63 -12.62 9.09 3.40
CA TYR A 63 -13.60 9.92 4.11
C TYR A 63 -14.01 11.16 3.31
N CYS A 64 -13.09 11.78 2.54
CA CYS A 64 -13.46 12.84 1.61
C CYS A 64 -14.49 12.36 0.59
N ASN A 65 -14.31 11.17 0.01
CA ASN A 65 -15.30 10.60 -0.91
C ASN A 65 -16.67 10.42 -0.25
N LEU A 66 -16.71 9.96 1.00
CA LEU A 66 -17.94 9.85 1.78
C LEU A 66 -18.60 11.21 2.04
N LEU A 67 -17.84 12.21 2.50
CA LEU A 67 -18.36 13.55 2.79
C LEU A 67 -18.89 14.25 1.52
N ILE A 68 -18.14 14.15 0.42
CA ILE A 68 -18.54 14.70 -0.89
C ILE A 68 -19.84 14.05 -1.36
N SER A 69 -19.97 12.72 -1.25
CA SER A 69 -21.22 12.03 -1.63
C SER A 69 -22.44 12.46 -0.80
N LYS A 70 -22.22 13.05 0.38
CA LYS A 70 -23.25 13.60 1.26
C LYS A 70 -23.44 15.12 1.08
N GLY A 71 -22.67 15.77 0.20
CA GLY A 71 -22.67 17.22 0.03
C GLY A 71 -22.14 17.99 1.25
N ILE A 72 -21.32 17.35 2.08
CA ILE A 72 -20.73 17.95 3.28
C ILE A 72 -19.36 18.56 2.92
N ASP A 73 -19.10 19.78 3.41
CA ASP A 73 -17.80 20.43 3.25
C ASP A 73 -16.67 19.60 3.91
N ILE A 74 -15.59 19.38 3.15
CA ILE A 74 -14.43 18.60 3.58
C ILE A 74 -13.38 19.45 4.30
N ALA A 75 -13.44 20.78 4.22
CA ALA A 75 -12.41 21.65 4.77
C ALA A 75 -12.17 21.46 6.28
N PRO A 76 -13.21 21.34 7.14
CA PRO A 76 -13.01 21.09 8.57
C PRO A 76 -12.31 19.75 8.83
N PHE A 77 -12.71 18.70 8.10
CA PHE A 77 -12.10 17.38 8.20
C PHE A 77 -10.62 17.40 7.79
N LEU A 78 -10.30 18.04 6.65
CA LEU A 78 -8.93 18.15 6.16
C LEU A 78 -8.02 18.87 7.15
N LYS A 79 -8.53 19.92 7.81
CA LYS A 79 -7.81 20.64 8.86
C LYS A 79 -7.52 19.74 10.06
N GLU A 80 -8.52 19.03 10.57
CA GLU A 80 -8.38 18.14 11.74
C GLU A 80 -7.37 17.01 11.49
N ILE A 81 -7.45 16.33 10.34
CA ILE A 81 -6.49 15.26 10.02
C ILE A 81 -5.09 15.80 9.71
N GLY A 82 -5.00 17.03 9.20
CA GLY A 82 -3.74 17.74 9.00
C GLY A 82 -3.05 18.03 10.32
N GLU A 83 -3.78 18.58 11.30
CA GLU A 83 -3.29 18.81 12.65
C GLU A 83 -2.86 17.50 13.32
N ALA A 84 -3.65 16.43 13.20
CA ALA A 84 -3.27 15.11 13.72
C ALA A 84 -1.98 14.58 13.09
N ALA A 85 -1.79 14.77 11.78
CA ALA A 85 -0.58 14.36 11.08
C ALA A 85 0.65 15.17 11.51
N GLN A 86 0.48 16.48 11.72
CA GLN A 86 1.52 17.36 12.25
C GLN A 86 1.90 16.97 13.68
N ASN A 87 0.92 16.70 14.55
CA ASN A 87 1.13 16.25 15.93
C ASN A 87 1.79 14.87 16.01
N ALA A 88 1.61 14.02 15.00
CA ALA A 88 2.33 12.75 14.85
C ALA A 88 3.80 12.93 14.43
N GLY A 89 4.26 14.18 14.22
CA GLY A 89 5.63 14.50 13.85
C GLY A 89 5.94 14.32 12.37
N LEU A 90 4.93 14.23 11.50
CA LEU A 90 5.17 14.11 10.07
C LEU A 90 5.70 15.44 9.50
N PRO A 91 6.73 15.40 8.62
CA PRO A 91 7.12 16.58 7.86
C PRO A 91 6.05 16.91 6.82
N GLY A 92 5.90 18.19 6.48
CA GLY A 92 4.89 18.65 5.54
C GLY A 92 4.82 20.16 5.43
N ALA A 93 3.76 20.65 4.80
CA ALA A 93 3.51 22.08 4.63
C ALA A 93 2.04 22.41 4.85
N THR A 94 1.80 23.62 5.36
CA THR A 94 0.46 24.18 5.52
C THR A 94 0.13 25.09 4.34
N LYS A 95 -1.05 24.91 3.75
CA LYS A 95 -1.63 25.81 2.74
C LYS A 95 -3.09 26.04 3.09
N ASN A 96 -3.54 27.30 3.08
CA ASN A 96 -4.92 27.68 3.42
C ASN A 96 -5.38 27.04 4.75
N ASP A 97 -4.55 27.15 5.80
CA ASP A 97 -4.80 26.60 7.14
C ASP A 97 -4.94 25.06 7.23
N VAL A 98 -4.58 24.33 6.17
CA VAL A 98 -4.57 22.86 6.15
C VAL A 98 -3.15 22.35 6.02
N PHE A 99 -2.68 21.63 7.04
CA PHE A 99 -1.40 20.91 6.99
C PHE A 99 -1.53 19.63 6.15
N THR A 100 -0.57 19.39 5.25
CA THR A 100 -0.49 18.16 4.47
C THR A 100 0.91 17.55 4.61
N PRO A 101 1.03 16.27 5.03
CA PRO A 101 2.30 15.56 5.06
C PRO A 101 2.98 15.52 3.69
N SER A 102 4.30 15.70 3.64
CA SER A 102 5.07 15.64 2.38
C SER A 102 5.07 14.25 1.76
N GLY A 103 4.96 13.20 2.58
CA GLY A 103 4.85 11.81 2.14
C GLY A 103 3.42 11.39 1.75
N ALA A 104 2.45 12.31 1.73
CA ALA A 104 1.08 11.99 1.33
C ALA A 104 1.03 11.54 -0.14
N GLY A 105 0.33 10.44 -0.41
CA GLY A 105 0.23 9.82 -1.73
C GLY A 105 0.57 8.34 -1.71
N ALA A 106 1.42 7.92 -2.65
CA ALA A 106 1.74 6.51 -2.86
C ALA A 106 2.68 5.98 -1.77
N ASN A 107 2.33 4.84 -1.17
CA ASN A 107 3.18 4.16 -0.21
C ASN A 107 4.36 3.47 -0.94
N PRO A 108 5.62 3.80 -0.62
CA PRO A 108 6.80 3.28 -1.31
C PRO A 108 6.96 1.76 -1.18
N PHE A 109 6.36 1.14 -0.17
CA PHE A 109 6.40 -0.31 0.02
C PHE A 109 5.35 -1.06 -0.82
N ILE A 110 4.32 -0.39 -1.33
CA ILE A 110 3.27 -1.05 -2.12
C ILE A 110 3.70 -1.25 -3.57
N THR A 111 4.38 -0.27 -4.17
CA THR A 111 4.86 -0.34 -5.56
C THR A 111 5.67 -1.61 -5.87
N PRO A 112 6.71 -2.00 -5.10
CA PRO A 112 7.47 -3.21 -5.39
C PRO A 112 6.63 -4.48 -5.23
N LEU A 113 5.68 -4.52 -4.29
CA LEU A 113 4.80 -5.67 -4.08
C LEU A 113 3.85 -5.86 -5.27
N ILE A 114 3.15 -4.80 -5.66
CA ILE A 114 2.18 -4.86 -6.75
C ILE A 114 2.88 -5.10 -8.08
N THR A 115 4.03 -4.48 -8.34
CA THR A 115 4.80 -4.70 -9.57
C THR A 115 5.29 -6.15 -9.66
N SER A 116 5.80 -6.71 -8.56
CA SER A 116 6.22 -8.12 -8.51
C SER A 116 5.05 -9.08 -8.72
N ALA A 117 3.91 -8.81 -8.10
CA ALA A 117 2.72 -9.65 -8.24
C ALA A 117 2.09 -9.53 -9.63
N TYR A 118 2.08 -8.34 -10.22
CA TYR A 118 1.62 -8.09 -11.58
C TYR A 118 2.49 -8.84 -12.59
N SER A 119 3.82 -8.77 -12.44
CA SER A 119 4.77 -9.49 -13.29
C SER A 119 4.58 -11.00 -13.20
N LYS A 120 4.35 -11.53 -11.99
CA LYS A 120 4.21 -12.97 -11.76
C LYS A 120 2.82 -13.54 -12.11
N TYR A 121 1.76 -12.76 -11.90
CA TYR A 121 0.37 -13.20 -12.07
C TYR A 121 -0.48 -12.17 -12.84
N PRO A 122 -0.12 -11.80 -14.08
CA PRO A 122 -0.76 -10.71 -14.81
C PRO A 122 -2.29 -10.89 -14.96
N HIS A 123 -2.76 -12.14 -15.11
CA HIS A 123 -4.18 -12.47 -15.24
C HIS A 123 -5.03 -12.10 -14.01
N MET A 124 -4.41 -12.01 -12.83
CA MET A 124 -5.07 -11.66 -11.58
C MET A 124 -5.25 -10.14 -11.40
N PHE A 125 -4.69 -9.32 -12.31
CA PHE A 125 -4.70 -7.86 -12.27
C PHE A 125 -5.29 -7.26 -13.54
N THR A 126 -6.25 -7.95 -14.18
CA THR A 126 -6.87 -7.48 -15.42
C THR A 126 -7.97 -6.45 -15.16
N SER A 127 -8.80 -6.68 -14.13
CA SER A 127 -9.86 -5.73 -13.77
C SER A 127 -9.38 -4.64 -12.80
N GLN A 128 -9.96 -3.44 -12.92
CA GLN A 128 -9.70 -2.35 -11.96
C GLN A 128 -10.13 -2.74 -10.53
N HIS A 129 -11.22 -3.49 -10.39
CA HIS A 129 -11.67 -4.01 -9.09
C HIS A 129 -10.63 -4.92 -8.44
N GLN A 130 -10.00 -5.82 -9.21
CA GLN A 130 -8.93 -6.68 -8.67
C GLN A 130 -7.66 -5.90 -8.31
N LYS A 131 -7.33 -4.84 -9.06
CA LYS A 131 -6.18 -3.98 -8.74
C LYS A 131 -6.39 -3.16 -7.46
N ALA A 132 -7.64 -2.77 -7.19
CA ALA A 132 -8.00 -1.95 -6.03
C ALA A 132 -8.24 -2.76 -4.74
N SER A 133 -8.57 -4.06 -4.87
CA SER A 133 -8.87 -4.99 -3.76
C SER A 133 -7.62 -5.59 -3.13
#